data_AF-A0A178XEB7-F1
#
_entry.id   AF-A0A178XEB7-F1
#
_cell.length_a   1.000
_cell.length_b   1.000
_cell.length_c   1.000
_cell.angle_alpha   90.00
_cell.angle_beta   90.00
_cell.angle_gamma   90.00
#
_symmetry.space_group_name_H-M   'P 1'
#
loop_
_entity.id
_entity.type
_entity.pdbx_description
1 polymer ?
#
loop_
_entity_poly.entity_id
_entity_poly.type
_entity_poly.pdbx_seq_one_letter_code
_entity_poly.pdbx_strand_id
1 'polypeptide(L)' 'MGKKHADDPRAVVRKLMKAGKVKKKCCRSEDRCKKCPVLALKKAKKQVAKAA' A
#
# COMPACT_ATOMS: atom_id res chain seq x y z
N MET A 1 15.54 9.72 15.23
CA MET A 1 14.93 8.94 14.14
C MET A 1 13.49 8.62 14.53
N GLY A 2 12.52 9.34 13.94
CA GLY A 2 11.12 9.39 14.39
C GLY A 2 10.44 8.01 14.43
N LYS A 3 9.60 7.80 15.44
CA LYS A 3 8.82 6.60 15.71
C LYS A 3 8.11 6.13 14.44
N LYS A 4 8.64 5.08 13.80
CA LYS A 4 7.96 4.38 12.70
C LYS A 4 6.81 3.63 13.35
N HIS A 5 5.65 4.27 13.42
CA HIS A 5 4.42 3.59 13.79
C HIS A 5 4.29 2.35 12.90
N ALA A 6 4.32 1.16 13.53
CA ALA A 6 4.20 -0.12 12.84
C ALA A 6 2.87 -0.19 12.03
N ASP A 7 1.90 0.62 12.43
CA ASP A 7 0.58 0.80 11.81
C ASP A 7 0.49 1.87 10.72
N ASP A 8 1.59 2.46 10.26
CA ASP A 8 1.47 3.42 9.16
C ASP A 8 1.08 2.70 7.85
N PRO A 9 -0.11 2.98 7.27
CA PRO A 9 -0.59 2.27 6.08
C PRO A 9 0.30 2.54 4.85
N ARG A 10 1.09 3.63 4.84
CA ARG A 10 2.08 3.89 3.77
C ARG A 10 3.30 2.99 3.93
N ALA A 11 3.70 2.63 5.14
CA ALA A 11 4.78 1.67 5.38
C ALA A 11 4.42 0.27 4.84
N VAL A 12 3.18 -0.17 5.03
CA VAL A 12 2.65 -1.42 4.45
C VAL A 12 2.71 -1.37 2.91
N VAL A 13 2.26 -0.27 2.31
CA VAL A 13 2.31 -0.11 0.85
C VAL A 13 3.75 -0.07 0.32
N ARG A 14 4.69 0.56 1.04
CA ARG A 14 6.12 0.54 0.69
C ARG A 14 6.70 -0.87 0.75
N LYS A 15 6.33 -1.69 1.74
CA LYS A 15 6.73 -3.12 1.81
C LYS A 15 6.18 -3.89 0.61
N LEU A 16 4.90 -3.69 0.27
CA LEU A 16 4.27 -4.34 -0.89
C LEU A 16 4.86 -3.88 -2.24
N MET A 17 5.30 -2.62 -2.32
CA MET A 17 6.05 -2.11 -3.48
C MET A 17 7.42 -2.78 -3.60
N LYS A 18 8.17 -2.91 -2.49
CA LYS A 18 9.45 -3.62 -2.47
C LYS A 18 9.30 -5.09 -2.85
N ALA A 19 8.21 -5.73 -2.44
CA ALA A 19 7.88 -7.11 -2.79
C ALA A 19 7.37 -7.28 -4.24
N GLY A 20 7.34 -6.22 -5.07
CA GLY A 20 6.85 -6.28 -6.45
C GLY A 20 5.33 -6.49 -6.61
N LYS A 21 4.59 -6.56 -5.49
CA LYS A 21 3.13 -6.76 -5.47
C LYS A 21 2.37 -5.47 -5.85
N VAL A 22 2.99 -4.31 -5.64
CA VAL A 22 2.42 -2.99 -5.97
C VAL A 22 3.38 -2.20 -6.85
N LYS A 23 2.90 -1.61 -7.95
CA LYS A 23 3.75 -0.77 -8.81
C LYS A 23 3.87 0.66 -8.26
N LYS A 24 4.99 1.31 -8.59
CA LYS A 24 5.31 2.69 -8.19
C LYS A 24 4.43 3.74 -8.88
N LYS A 25 3.96 3.47 -10.11
CA LYS A 25 3.09 4.36 -10.91
C LYS A 25 1.64 3.86 -10.93
N CYS A 26 0.70 4.81 -10.95
CA CYS A 26 -0.73 4.54 -11.09
C CYS A 26 -1.05 3.81 -12.41
N CYS A 27 -2.05 2.95 -12.39
CA CYS A 27 -2.41 2.09 -13.51
C CYS A 27 -3.04 2.89 -14.65
N ARG A 28 -2.49 2.76 -15.86
CA ARG A 28 -3.12 3.22 -17.11
C ARG A 28 -3.80 2.07 -17.88
N SER A 29 -3.91 0.90 -17.25
CA SER A 29 -4.38 -0.35 -17.87
C SER A 29 -4.94 -1.27 -16.79
N GLU A 30 -5.93 -2.11 -17.11
CA GLU A 30 -6.64 -2.96 -16.14
C GLU A 30 -5.72 -3.93 -15.40
N ASP A 31 -4.78 -4.60 -16.07
CA ASP A 31 -3.83 -5.49 -15.39
C ASP A 31 -2.91 -4.76 -14.41
N ARG A 32 -2.58 -3.50 -14.68
CA ARG A 32 -1.83 -2.68 -13.74
C ARG A 32 -2.69 -2.23 -12.57
N CYS A 33 -4.01 -2.17 -12.71
CA CYS A 33 -4.88 -1.78 -11.61
C CYS A 33 -4.92 -2.81 -10.48
N LYS A 34 -4.72 -4.10 -10.78
CA LYS A 34 -4.51 -5.15 -9.76
C LYS A 34 -3.31 -4.87 -8.85
N LYS A 35 -2.30 -4.15 -9.35
CA LYS A 35 -1.07 -3.73 -8.62
C LYS A 35 -1.06 -2.22 -8.31
N CYS A 36 -2.21 -1.56 -8.29
CA CYS A 36 -2.30 -0.10 -8.14
C CYS A 36 -1.90 0.37 -6.73
N PRO A 37 -1.01 1.37 -6.61
CA PRO A 37 -0.59 1.90 -5.31
C PRO A 37 -1.72 2.60 -4.54
N VAL A 38 -2.70 3.18 -5.23
CA VAL A 38 -3.85 3.86 -4.60
C VAL A 38 -4.81 2.84 -3.99
N LEU A 39 -5.11 1.75 -4.70
CA LEU A 39 -5.94 0.67 -4.17
C LEU A 39 -5.26 -0.04 -3.00
N ALA A 40 -3.94 -0.24 -3.09
CA ALA A 40 -3.16 -0.78 -1.99
C ALA A 40 -3.20 0.12 -0.75
N LEU A 41 -3.10 1.45 -0.92
CA LEU A 41 -3.26 2.43 0.17
C LEU A 41 -4.65 2.37 0.81
N LYS A 42 -5.72 2.31 0.01
CA LYS A 42 -7.08 2.17 0.54
C LYS A 42 -7.26 0.87 1.33
N LYS A 43 -6.75 -0.25 0.82
CA LYS A 43 -6.79 -1.54 1.51
C LYS A 43 -5.98 -1.53 2.81
N ALA A 44 -4.77 -0.96 2.79
CA ALA A 44 -3.93 -0.84 3.97
C ALA A 44 -4.60 0.03 5.05
N LYS A 45 -5.18 1.17 4.69
CA LYS A 45 -5.96 1.99 5.62
C LYS A 45 -7.14 1.23 6.25
N LYS A 46 -7.89 0.47 5.44
CA LYS A 46 -8.99 -0.36 5.95
C LYS A 46 -8.51 -1.47 6.88
N GLN A 47 -7.36 -2.08 6.61
CA GLN A 47 -6.81 -3.12 7.48
C GLN A 47 -6.28 -2.55 8.79
N VAL A 48 -5.57 -1.43 8.75
CA VAL A 48 -5.12 -0.71 9.96
C VAL A 48 -6.33 -0.28 10.79
N ALA A 49 -7.38 0.28 10.18
CA ALA A 49 -8.60 0.66 10.89
C ALA A 49 -9.45 -0.52 11.39
N LYS A 50 -9.20 -1.74 10.92
CA LYS A 50 -9.84 -2.97 11.41
C LYS A 50 -9.00 -3.67 12.49
N ALA A 51 -7.71 -3.35 12.56
CA ALA A 51 -6.76 -3.88 13.53
C ALA A 51 -6.63 -3.00 14.79
N ALA A 52 -7.12 -1.75 14.72
CA ALA A 52 -7.37 -0.87 15.87
C ALA A 52 -8.77 -1.10 16.41
#